data_AF-A0A7W0L4W9-F1
#
_entry.id   AF-A0A7W0L4W9-F1
#
_cell.length_a   1.000
_cell.length_b   1.000
_cell.length_c   1.000
_cell.angle_alpha   90.00
_cell.angle_beta   90.00
_cell.angle_gamma   90.00
#
_symmetry.space_group_name_H-M   'P 1'
#
loop_
_entity.id
_entity.type
_entity.pdbx_description
1 polymer ?
#
loop_
_entity_poly.entity_id
_entity_poly.type
_entity_poly.pdbx_seq_one_letter_code
_entity_poly.pdbx_strand_id
1 'polypeptide(L)'
;MSTSEERAARYSDLFESSHGEHGPDCAYCPICATIAVVRKTRPEVLDHLAVAAREMIIAAGILLEEAEGVVGSSPSSQTEEAPDGSKIRRIDLG
;
A
#
# COMPACT_ATOMS: atom_id res chain seq x y z
N MET A 1 -9.50 28.59 11.40
CA MET A 1 -8.73 27.98 10.28
C MET A 1 -7.30 27.84 10.77
N SER A 2 -6.79 26.64 11.10
CA SER A 2 -5.33 26.44 11.26
C SER A 2 -4.88 25.00 11.55
N THR A 3 -5.74 24.08 11.98
CA THR A 3 -5.27 22.73 12.38
C THR A 3 -4.85 21.85 11.20
N SER A 4 -5.48 22.02 10.03
CA SER A 4 -5.09 21.32 8.80
C SER A 4 -3.78 21.83 8.21
N GLU A 5 -3.58 23.16 8.22
CA GLU A 5 -2.33 23.79 7.77
C GLU A 5 -1.15 23.41 8.66
N GLU A 6 -1.34 23.45 9.98
CA GLU A 6 -0.28 23.09 10.93
C GLU A 6 0.05 21.59 10.93
N ARG A 7 -0.91 20.75 10.54
CA ARG A 7 -0.67 19.32 10.30
C ARG A 7 0.05 19.09 8.98
N ALA A 8 -0.30 19.81 7.92
CA ALA A 8 0.36 19.73 6.63
C ALA A 8 1.83 20.17 6.73
N ALA A 9 2.11 21.27 7.46
CA ALA A 9 3.47 21.76 7.70
C ALA A 9 4.38 20.71 8.38
N ARG A 10 3.87 20.02 9.41
CA ARG A 10 4.62 18.94 10.08
C ARG A 10 4.92 17.75 9.17
N TYR A 11 4.07 17.46 8.19
CA TYR A 11 4.34 16.41 7.21
C TYR A 11 5.36 16.84 6.16
N SER A 12 5.34 18.09 5.69
CA SER A 12 6.31 18.60 4.71
C SER A 12 7.75 18.54 5.22
N ASP A 13 7.98 18.83 6.50
CA ASP A 13 9.33 18.79 7.10
C ASP A 13 9.97 17.39 7.07
N LEU A 14 9.16 16.33 7.10
CA LEU A 14 9.62 14.94 6.97
C LEU A 14 10.11 14.63 5.55
N PHE A 15 9.49 15.24 4.53
CA PHE A 15 9.91 15.07 3.14
C PHE A 15 11.13 15.93 2.81
N GLU A 16 11.20 17.16 3.33
CA GLU A 16 12.34 18.07 3.18
C GLU A 16 13.65 17.41 3.67
N SER A 17 13.58 16.68 4.80
CA SER A 17 14.71 15.96 5.40
C SER A 17 15.10 14.65 4.69
N SER A 18 14.27 14.17 3.75
CA SER A 18 14.46 12.90 3.02
C SER A 18 14.88 13.09 1.55
N HIS A 19 15.04 14.35 1.09
CA HIS A 19 15.44 14.68 -0.27
C HIS A 19 16.96 14.60 -0.52
N GLY A 20 17.78 14.47 0.53
CA GLY A 20 19.21 14.17 0.43
C GLY A 20 19.45 12.68 0.66
N GLU A 21 19.99 11.99 -0.34
CA GLU A 21 20.28 10.55 -0.34
C GLU A 21 19.09 9.62 0.02
N HIS A 22 18.44 9.10 -1.01
CA HIS A 22 17.71 7.83 -0.89
C HIS A 22 18.70 6.75 -0.42
N GLY A 23 18.58 6.32 0.84
CA GLY A 23 19.45 5.28 1.43
C GLY A 23 19.46 3.98 0.61
N PRO A 24 20.40 3.05 0.86
CA PRO A 24 20.56 1.83 0.05
C PRO A 24 19.29 0.95 -0.02
N ASP A 25 18.42 1.04 0.99
CA ASP A 25 17.13 0.33 1.03
C ASP A 25 16.11 0.86 0.00
N CYS A 26 16.29 2.10 -0.48
CA CYS A 26 15.43 2.72 -1.47
C CYS A 26 15.52 2.05 -2.85
N ALA A 27 16.65 1.36 -3.14
CA ALA A 27 16.82 0.56 -4.34
C ALA A 27 15.90 -0.67 -4.39
N TYR A 28 15.41 -1.12 -3.23
CA TYR A 28 14.56 -2.32 -3.10
C TYR A 28 13.11 -1.99 -2.71
N CYS A 29 12.81 -0.74 -2.37
CA CYS A 29 11.46 -0.33 -2.03
C CYS A 29 10.55 -0.34 -3.28
N PRO A 30 9.44 -1.11 -3.29
CA PRO A 30 8.55 -1.20 -4.45
C PRO A 30 7.86 0.14 -4.75
N ILE A 31 7.63 0.97 -3.73
CA ILE A 31 7.06 2.31 -3.89
C ILE A 31 8.07 3.21 -4.62
N CYS A 32 9.34 3.15 -4.25
CA CYS A 32 10.38 3.97 -4.88
C CYS A 32 10.65 3.52 -6.32
N ALA A 33 10.63 2.21 -6.58
CA ALA A 33 10.74 1.66 -7.93
C ALA A 33 9.59 2.11 -8.84
N THR A 34 8.35 2.08 -8.34
CA THR A 34 7.18 2.54 -9.10
C THR A 34 7.24 4.04 -9.38
N ILE A 35 7.54 4.88 -8.38
CA ILE A 35 7.72 6.33 -8.56
C ILE A 35 8.81 6.64 -9.59
N ALA A 36 9.93 5.91 -9.56
CA ALA A 36 11.02 6.10 -10.52
C ALA A 36 10.59 5.79 -11.97
N VAL A 37 9.71 4.81 -12.17
CA VAL A 37 9.13 4.52 -13.50
C VAL A 37 8.13 5.60 -13.90
N VAL A 38 7.20 5.95 -13.02
CA VAL A 38 6.17 6.98 -13.26
C VAL A 38 6.81 8.31 -13.64
N ARG A 39 7.84 8.75 -12.91
CA ARG A 39 8.56 10.01 -13.20
C ARG A 39 9.29 10.01 -14.55
N LYS A 40 9.61 8.85 -15.11
CA LYS A 40 10.22 8.73 -16.45
C LYS A 40 9.20 8.72 -17.58
N THR A 41 7.91 8.55 -17.28
CA THR A 41 6.86 8.60 -18.30
C THR A 41 6.52 10.03 -18.71
N ARG A 42 6.06 10.22 -19.95
CA ARG A 42 5.64 11.52 -20.46
C ARG A 42 4.28 11.92 -19.85
N PRO A 43 4.03 13.21 -19.58
CA PRO A 43 2.79 13.66 -18.94
C PRO A 43 1.54 13.26 -19.75
N GLU A 44 1.62 13.25 -21.08
CA GLU A 44 0.51 12.83 -21.93
C GLU A 44 0.16 11.35 -21.76
N VAL A 45 1.16 10.51 -21.44
CA VAL A 45 0.95 9.08 -21.19
C VAL A 45 0.32 8.85 -19.82
N LEU A 46 0.63 9.71 -18.83
CA LEU A 46 0.03 9.63 -17.50
C LEU A 46 -1.47 9.91 -17.53
N ASP A 47 -1.93 10.86 -18.34
CA ASP A 47 -3.37 11.14 -18.47
C ASP A 47 -4.13 9.93 -19.02
N HIS A 48 -3.61 9.32 -20.08
CA HIS A 48 -4.19 8.09 -20.63
C HIS A 48 -4.13 6.91 -19.64
N LEU A 49 -3.02 6.79 -18.91
CA LEU A 49 -2.85 5.77 -17.88
C LEU A 49 -3.84 5.98 -16.73
N ALA A 50 -4.08 7.23 -16.30
CA ALA A 50 -4.99 7.56 -15.22
C ALA A 50 -6.45 7.22 -15.57
N VAL A 51 -6.84 7.43 -16.83
CA VAL A 51 -8.16 7.00 -17.34
C VAL A 51 -8.24 5.47 -17.33
N ALA A 52 -7.25 4.77 -17.88
CA ALA A 52 -7.23 3.31 -17.91
C ALA A 52 -7.19 2.68 -16.50
N ALA A 53 -6.47 3.30 -15.56
CA ALA A 53 -6.35 2.82 -14.18
C ALA A 53 -7.70 2.87 -13.44
N ARG A 54 -8.57 3.84 -13.74
CA ARG A 54 -9.92 3.90 -13.15
C ARG A 54 -10.75 2.70 -13.57
N GLU A 55 -10.77 2.40 -14.87
CA GLU A 55 -11.47 1.22 -15.40
C GLU A 55 -10.90 -0.08 -14.84
N MET A 56 -9.57 -0.15 -14.67
CA MET A 56 -8.91 -1.28 -14.04
C MET A 56 -9.33 -1.47 -12.58
N ILE A 57 -9.44 -0.39 -11.79
CA ILE A 57 -9.89 -0.45 -10.39
C ILE A 57 -11.35 -0.91 -10.31
N ILE A 58 -12.22 -0.43 -11.20
CA ILE A 58 -13.62 -0.86 -11.26
C ILE A 58 -13.70 -2.35 -11.58
N ALA A 59 -12.99 -2.80 -12.62
CA ALA A 59 -12.95 -4.21 -12.99
C ALA A 59 -12.37 -5.08 -11.88
N ALA A 60 -11.32 -4.62 -11.19
CA ALA A 60 -10.73 -5.32 -10.06
C ALA A 60 -11.72 -5.43 -8.88
N GLY A 61 -12.51 -4.39 -8.60
CA GLY A 61 -13.56 -4.43 -7.59
C GLY A 61 -14.56 -5.55 -7.86
N ILE A 62 -15.08 -5.61 -9.10
CA ILE A 62 -16.01 -6.68 -9.52
C ILE A 62 -15.36 -8.07 -9.37
N LEU A 63 -14.10 -8.23 -9.76
CA LEU A 63 -13.39 -9.51 -9.59
C LEU A 63 -13.19 -9.90 -8.12
N LEU A 64 -12.94 -8.92 -7.24
CA LEU A 64 -12.78 -9.15 -5.81
C LEU A 64 -14.12 -9.52 -5.15
N GLU A 65 -15.22 -8.92 -5.58
CA GLU A 65 -16.60 -9.24 -5.15
C GLU A 65 -16.98 -10.69 -5.52
N GLU A 66 -16.53 -11.18 -6.68
CA GLU A 66 -16.70 -12.59 -7.03
C GLU A 66 -15.74 -13.50 -6.24
N ALA A 67 -14.52 -13.01 -5.95
CA ALA A 67 -13.52 -13.77 -5.22
C ALA A 67 -13.83 -13.96 -3.73
N GLU A 68 -14.53 -13.02 -3.09
CA GLU A 68 -15.05 -13.24 -1.72
C GLU A 68 -16.05 -14.40 -1.66
N GLY A 69 -16.83 -14.62 -2.73
CA GLY A 69 -17.70 -15.78 -2.88
C GLY A 69 -16.95 -17.13 -2.93
N VAL A 70 -15.75 -17.16 -3.52
CA VAL A 70 -14.92 -18.39 -3.59
C VAL A 70 -14.07 -18.61 -2.33
N VAL A 71 -13.59 -17.53 -1.70
CA VAL A 71 -12.79 -17.59 -0.45
C VAL A 71 -13.67 -17.89 0.77
N GLY A 72 -14.96 -17.53 0.75
CA GLY A 72 -15.94 -17.86 1.79
C GLY A 72 -16.41 -19.32 1.80
N SER A 73 -16.06 -20.12 0.80
CA SER A 73 -16.39 -21.56 0.73
C SER A 73 -15.20 -22.43 1.14
N SER A 74 -14.67 -22.19 2.34
CA SER A 74 -13.87 -23.20 3.01
C SER A 74 -14.84 -24.17 3.70
N PRO A 75 -14.94 -25.46 3.30
CA PRO A 75 -15.70 -26.42 4.08
C PRO A 75 -15.07 -26.49 5.47
N SER A 76 -15.84 -26.00 6.42
CA SER A 76 -15.67 -26.18 7.84
C SER A 76 -15.41 -27.65 8.15
N SER A 77 -14.14 -28.05 8.31
CA SER A 77 -13.79 -29.15 9.20
C SER A 77 -13.57 -28.53 10.58
N GLN A 78 -14.69 -28.31 11.26
CA GLN A 78 -14.70 -28.23 12.72
C GLN A 78 -14.27 -29.61 13.26
N THR A 79 -13.07 -29.67 13.82
CA THR A 79 -12.78 -30.55 14.94
C THR A 79 -12.36 -29.64 16.08
N GLU A 80 -13.12 -29.74 17.16
CA GLU A 80 -13.07 -28.89 18.34
C GLU A 80 -11.76 -29.08 19.12
N GLU A 81 -11.07 -27.97 19.45
CA GLU A 81 -10.61 -27.61 20.80
C GLU A 81 -10.02 -26.18 20.80
N ALA A 82 -10.31 -25.41 21.85
CA ALA A 82 -9.99 -23.98 22.04
C ALA A 82 -8.59 -23.74 22.66
N PRO A 83 -8.26 -22.50 23.07
CA PRO A 83 -7.84 -21.33 22.28
C PRO A 83 -6.31 -21.11 22.37
N ASP A 84 -5.64 -20.62 21.33
CA ASP A 84 -4.24 -20.19 21.46
C ASP A 84 -3.99 -18.92 20.64
N GLY A 85 -3.81 -17.82 21.38
CA GLY A 85 -3.77 -16.46 20.88
C GLY A 85 -2.65 -16.20 19.88
N SER A 86 -2.84 -15.15 19.08
CA SER A 86 -1.85 -14.59 18.16
C SER A 86 -0.48 -14.44 18.84
N LYS A 87 0.42 -15.39 18.56
CA LYS A 87 1.79 -15.41 19.13
C LYS A 87 2.65 -14.42 18.37
N ILE A 88 2.47 -13.13 18.66
CA ILE A 88 3.48 -12.12 18.31
C ILE A 88 4.69 -12.39 19.21
N ARG A 89 5.74 -12.97 18.65
CA ARG A 89 7.03 -13.12 19.34
C ARG A 89 7.72 -11.77 19.39
N ARG A 90 7.84 -11.20 20.59
CA ARG A 90 8.71 -10.05 20.82
C ARG A 90 10.16 -10.51 20.75
N ILE A 91 10.99 -9.73 20.06
CA ILE A 91 12.43 -9.89 20.01
C ILE A 91 13.00 -8.78 20.90
N ASP A 92 13.74 -9.16 21.94
CA ASP A 92 14.49 -8.21 22.76
C ASP A 92 15.73 -7.78 21.99
N LEU A 93 15.84 -6.47 21.74
CA LEU A 93 17.07 -5.83 21.32
C LEU A 93 17.76 -5.37 22.61
N GLY A 94 18.67 -6.21 23.11
CA GLY A 94 19.55 -5.88 24.23
C GLY A 94 20.56 -4.79 23.92
#